data_AF-A0A1Y3YTW8-F1
#
_entry.id   AF-A0A1Y3YTW8-F1
#
_cell.length_a   1.000
_cell.length_b   1.000
_cell.length_c   1.000
_cell.angle_alpha   90.00
_cell.angle_beta   90.00
_cell.angle_gamma   90.00
#
_symmetry.space_group_name_H-M   'P 1'
#
loop_
_entity.id
_entity.type
_entity.pdbx_description
1 polymer ?
#
loop_
_entity_poly.entity_id
_entity_poly.type
_entity_poly.pdbx_seq_one_letter_code
_entity_poly.pdbx_strand_id
1 'polypeptide(L)'
;MKKIYCLLFAMLPLAAMAGEVKVTKPALTLENDTLTLDFKFNMEAVKVNSTQSYAFTPVLFAGKNYKTLPPVVVTGKSKFKMRHKDRKLAKKGYYNAPYTVIKGKSADRRNLVDYTVRIPYEEWMSQADMWILQEGRKKYGCLLDLPEIQVIEPVVVVEEEPLPQKGSICEPCMSMVSYLTPTEEPLKVRSEQNTLYIEYAVGGTEFKADFKNNSAELQKLKETLNPLTEGDLVTFKAINVCGYASPDGSAKTNDRVATKRADSFALYLRGSYHFPDSILNVTSAGEDWESLVKMLEEDKPVYAEKALEIINKYTNPDVREARLKSGLGAASYRAMMNEYYPRLRRLSIAIDYEIREVRNSEAATLIYTNPKMLNLQEMYGVAKNFQPGTKEYKEVYEIAATNYPADIVANINAASANIVYGDFDRAEQYMERVKDDPRAWNNLGVLAWLSGDTEIAKEWFTKALTIEPDKAQENLNKMK
;
A
#
# COMPACT_ATOMS: atom_id res chain seq x y z
N MET A 1 39.77 -114.41 -8.60
CA MET A 1 38.47 -113.71 -8.66
C MET A 1 38.26 -112.89 -7.40
N LYS A 2 37.85 -111.62 -7.60
CA LYS A 2 37.25 -110.57 -6.73
C LYS A 2 37.35 -110.73 -5.20
N LYS A 3 38.04 -109.84 -4.47
CA LYS A 3 37.83 -108.38 -4.18
C LYS A 3 36.84 -108.15 -2.99
N ILE A 4 37.29 -107.65 -1.82
CA ILE A 4 37.31 -106.22 -1.34
C ILE A 4 36.13 -105.94 -0.37
N TYR A 5 36.13 -105.14 0.72
CA TYR A 5 37.03 -104.26 1.49
C TYR A 5 36.41 -104.05 2.90
N CYS A 6 37.20 -103.98 3.97
CA CYS A 6 37.66 -102.76 4.71
C CYS A 6 36.58 -101.84 5.31
N LEU A 7 36.53 -101.87 6.64
CA LEU A 7 35.92 -100.90 7.56
C LEU A 7 36.92 -99.77 7.88
N LEU A 8 36.43 -98.52 7.91
CA LEU A 8 37.04 -97.43 8.66
C LEU A 8 35.95 -96.42 9.02
N PHE A 9 35.62 -96.35 10.32
CA PHE A 9 34.75 -95.35 10.90
C PHE A 9 35.65 -94.25 11.49
N ALA A 10 35.59 -93.05 10.90
CA ALA A 10 36.14 -91.84 11.49
C ALA A 10 35.08 -90.74 11.41
N MET A 11 34.42 -90.50 12.54
CA MET A 11 33.57 -89.34 12.77
C MET A 11 34.46 -88.09 12.87
N LEU A 12 34.35 -87.19 11.89
CA LEU A 12 34.75 -85.79 11.98
C LEU A 12 33.48 -84.92 12.00
N PRO A 13 33.42 -83.86 12.83
CA PRO A 13 32.24 -83.04 12.95
C PRO A 13 32.07 -82.20 11.67
N LEU A 14 30.91 -82.31 11.04
CA LEU A 14 30.49 -81.40 9.98
C LEU A 14 30.36 -79.99 10.60
N ALA A 15 31.41 -79.18 10.46
CA ALA A 15 31.35 -77.76 10.76
C ALA A 15 30.38 -77.12 9.76
N ALA A 16 29.09 -77.07 10.13
CA ALA A 16 28.09 -76.31 9.41
C ALA A 16 28.51 -74.84 9.45
N MET A 17 29.11 -74.38 8.35
CA MET A 17 29.42 -72.98 8.13
C MET A 17 28.11 -72.22 7.97
N ALA A 18 27.96 -71.08 8.65
CA ALA A 18 26.93 -70.14 8.25
C ALA A 18 27.25 -69.64 6.82
N GLY A 19 26.25 -69.62 5.93
CA GLY A 19 26.39 -69.05 4.60
C GLY A 19 26.74 -67.56 4.67
N GLU A 20 27.32 -67.02 3.59
CA GLU A 20 27.59 -65.59 3.49
C GLU A 20 26.27 -64.81 3.49
N VAL A 21 26.18 -63.84 4.39
CA VAL A 21 25.05 -62.91 4.46
C VAL A 21 25.18 -61.94 3.30
N LYS A 22 24.06 -61.68 2.61
CA LYS A 22 24.00 -60.65 1.58
C LYS A 22 23.41 -59.38 2.18
N VAL A 23 23.99 -58.23 1.84
CA VAL A 23 23.43 -56.93 2.19
C VAL A 23 23.21 -56.11 0.92
N THR A 24 22.21 -55.23 0.93
CA THR A 24 22.06 -54.23 -0.13
C THR A 24 23.11 -53.14 0.03
N LYS A 25 23.35 -52.37 -1.05
CA LYS A 25 24.17 -51.16 -0.96
C LYS A 25 23.57 -50.23 0.11
N PRO A 26 24.35 -49.78 1.11
CA PRO A 26 23.83 -48.88 2.13
C PRO A 26 23.54 -47.49 1.59
N ALA A 27 22.60 -46.79 2.21
CA ALA A 27 22.34 -45.37 2.03
C ALA A 27 22.70 -44.63 3.32
N LEU A 28 23.33 -43.46 3.17
CA LEU A 28 23.69 -42.59 4.27
C LEU A 28 23.05 -41.22 4.07
N THR A 29 22.29 -40.76 5.07
CA THR A 29 21.74 -39.41 5.11
C THR A 29 22.19 -38.69 6.38
N LEU A 30 22.56 -37.42 6.26
CA LEU A 30 22.94 -36.56 7.37
C LEU A 30 21.91 -35.44 7.52
N GLU A 31 21.26 -35.42 8.68
CA GLU A 31 20.25 -34.43 9.06
C GLU A 31 20.55 -33.99 10.50
N ASN A 32 20.80 -32.69 10.73
CA ASN A 32 21.06 -32.10 12.07
C ASN A 32 22.05 -32.93 12.92
N ASP A 33 23.29 -33.10 12.43
CA ASP A 33 24.38 -33.88 13.05
C ASP A 33 24.06 -35.37 13.35
N THR A 34 22.97 -35.89 12.79
CA THR A 34 22.58 -37.29 12.93
C THR A 34 22.78 -38.02 11.61
N LEU A 35 23.72 -38.97 11.59
CA LEU A 35 23.94 -39.87 10.47
C LEU A 35 22.94 -41.03 10.54
N THR A 36 22.14 -41.20 9.50
CA THR A 36 21.26 -42.34 9.33
C THR A 36 21.88 -43.31 8.32
N LEU A 37 22.08 -44.55 8.73
CA LEU A 37 22.55 -45.65 7.88
C LEU A 37 21.39 -46.61 7.63
N ASP A 38 21.03 -46.79 6.36
CA ASP A 38 19.93 -47.65 5.92
C ASP A 38 20.41 -48.72 4.92
N PHE A 39 20.07 -49.98 5.16
CA PHE A 39 20.28 -51.09 4.22
C PHE A 39 19.45 -52.31 4.61
N LYS A 40 19.43 -53.34 3.75
CA LYS A 40 18.75 -54.60 4.04
C LYS A 40 19.74 -55.74 4.27
N PHE A 41 19.52 -56.50 5.33
CA PHE A 41 20.23 -57.72 5.67
C PHE A 41 19.45 -58.95 5.21
N ASN A 42 20.01 -59.75 4.30
CA ASN A 42 19.44 -61.04 3.90
C ASN A 42 20.14 -62.20 4.62
N MET A 43 19.41 -62.80 5.55
CA MET A 43 19.84 -63.86 6.46
C MET A 43 19.44 -65.27 5.98
N GLU A 44 18.90 -65.42 4.77
CA GLU A 44 18.32 -66.68 4.27
C GLU A 44 19.32 -67.84 4.29
N ALA A 45 20.55 -67.57 3.85
CA ALA A 45 21.65 -68.53 3.79
C ALA A 45 22.22 -68.91 5.16
N VAL A 46 21.88 -68.17 6.23
CA VAL A 46 22.35 -68.46 7.59
C VAL A 46 21.49 -69.57 8.19
N LYS A 47 22.10 -70.73 8.46
CA LYS A 47 21.45 -71.87 9.13
C LYS A 47 22.12 -72.11 10.49
N VAL A 48 21.32 -72.50 11.48
CA VAL A 48 21.78 -72.77 12.86
C VAL A 48 21.13 -74.03 13.41
N ASN A 49 21.89 -74.83 14.16
CA ASN A 49 21.33 -75.93 14.95
C ASN A 49 20.76 -75.44 16.31
N SER A 50 20.22 -76.34 17.14
CA SER A 50 19.57 -75.99 18.42
C SER A 50 20.48 -75.36 19.47
N THR A 51 21.81 -75.41 19.31
CA THR A 51 22.79 -74.88 20.27
C THR A 51 23.62 -73.73 19.69
N GLN A 52 23.48 -73.42 18.41
CA GLN A 52 24.26 -72.38 17.73
C GLN A 52 23.58 -71.02 17.75
N SER A 53 24.41 -69.98 17.66
CA SER A 53 23.99 -68.60 17.44
C SER A 53 25.10 -67.87 16.70
N TYR A 54 24.74 -67.10 15.68
CA TYR A 54 25.65 -66.23 14.96
C TYR A 54 25.16 -64.79 15.10
N ALA A 55 26.08 -63.87 15.41
CA ALA A 55 25.84 -62.43 15.35
C ALA A 55 26.62 -61.85 14.17
N PHE A 56 25.94 -60.99 13.41
CA PHE A 56 26.49 -60.25 12.29
C PHE A 56 26.48 -58.78 12.66
N THR A 57 27.66 -58.23 12.96
CA THR A 57 27.83 -56.89 13.52
C THR A 57 28.35 -55.95 12.45
N PRO A 58 27.57 -54.95 12.00
CA PRO A 58 28.09 -53.90 11.14
C PRO A 58 29.11 -53.05 11.91
N VAL A 59 30.22 -52.70 11.28
CA VAL A 59 31.27 -51.85 11.86
C VAL A 59 31.68 -50.83 10.82
N LEU A 60 31.45 -49.56 11.12
CA LEU A 60 32.01 -48.44 10.37
C LEU A 60 33.47 -48.26 10.78
N PHE A 61 34.37 -47.99 9.83
CA PHE A 61 35.77 -47.74 10.14
C PHE A 61 36.43 -46.81 9.12
N ALA A 62 37.33 -45.96 9.60
CA ALA A 62 38.23 -45.14 8.78
C ALA A 62 39.57 -44.98 9.51
N GLY A 63 40.66 -45.49 8.92
CA GLY A 63 41.97 -45.47 9.57
C GLY A 63 42.00 -46.20 10.92
N LYS A 64 42.20 -45.47 12.02
CA LYS A 64 42.18 -46.02 13.40
C LYS A 64 40.82 -45.89 14.09
N ASN A 65 39.89 -45.13 13.51
CA ASN A 65 38.56 -44.91 14.08
C ASN A 65 37.62 -46.03 13.63
N TYR A 66 36.79 -46.50 14.56
CA TYR A 66 35.76 -47.48 14.25
C TYR A 66 34.56 -47.35 15.19
N LYS A 67 33.37 -47.66 14.66
CA LYS A 67 32.11 -47.68 15.40
C LYS A 67 31.38 -48.98 15.13
N THR A 68 31.17 -49.77 16.17
CA THR A 68 30.36 -51.00 16.06
C THR A 68 28.88 -50.67 16.21
N LEU A 69 28.04 -51.28 15.38
CA LEU A 69 26.59 -51.08 15.38
C LEU A 69 25.87 -52.33 15.92
N PRO A 70 24.59 -52.21 16.35
CA PRO A 70 23.83 -53.33 16.90
C PRO A 70 23.78 -54.54 15.92
N PRO A 71 24.13 -55.77 16.35
CA PRO A 71 24.18 -56.90 15.43
C PRO A 71 22.79 -57.46 15.10
N VAL A 72 22.68 -58.10 13.93
CA VAL A 72 21.58 -59.02 13.61
C VAL A 72 21.99 -60.43 14.04
N VAL A 73 21.19 -61.06 14.90
CA VAL A 73 21.50 -62.38 15.47
C VAL A 73 20.58 -63.44 14.88
N VAL A 74 21.14 -64.57 14.42
CA VAL A 74 20.37 -65.78 14.11
C VAL A 74 20.69 -66.85 15.14
N THR A 75 19.68 -67.38 15.82
CA THR A 75 19.86 -68.33 16.93
C THR A 75 18.90 -69.51 16.86
N GLY A 76 19.41 -70.72 17.13
CA GLY A 76 18.59 -71.91 17.34
C GLY A 76 18.34 -72.21 18.82
N LYS A 77 18.89 -71.42 19.74
CA LYS A 77 18.69 -71.59 21.19
C LYS A 77 17.30 -71.12 21.59
N SER A 78 16.68 -71.84 22.55
CA SER A 78 15.39 -71.46 23.13
C SER A 78 15.46 -70.06 23.79
N LYS A 79 16.52 -69.81 24.59
CA LYS A 79 16.84 -68.50 25.17
C LYS A 79 18.17 -67.99 24.64
N PHE A 80 18.16 -66.85 23.95
CA PHE A 80 19.38 -66.16 23.52
C PHE A 80 19.87 -65.22 24.63
N LYS A 81 21.18 -65.22 24.88
CA LYS A 81 21.85 -64.29 25.78
C LYS A 81 23.15 -63.85 25.11
N MET A 82 23.34 -62.55 24.93
CA MET A 82 24.61 -62.00 24.45
C MET A 82 25.75 -62.43 25.37
N ARG A 83 26.86 -62.90 24.79
CA ARG A 83 28.02 -63.34 25.58
C ARG A 83 28.71 -62.12 26.19
N HIS A 84 29.52 -62.36 27.21
CA HIS A 84 30.22 -61.29 27.92
C HIS A 84 31.12 -60.44 26.99
N LYS A 85 31.83 -61.07 26.04
CA LYS A 85 32.68 -60.37 25.06
C LYS A 85 31.85 -59.47 24.14
N ASP A 86 30.71 -59.94 23.66
CA ASP A 86 29.84 -59.19 22.75
C ASP A 86 29.21 -57.99 23.48
N ARG A 87 28.90 -58.11 24.78
CA ARG A 87 28.47 -56.97 25.61
C ARG A 87 29.56 -55.91 25.79
N LYS A 88 30.84 -56.31 25.85
CA LYS A 88 31.97 -55.37 25.92
C LYS A 88 32.12 -54.58 24.61
N LEU A 89 31.86 -55.23 23.47
CA LEU A 89 31.83 -54.58 22.15
C LEU A 89 30.62 -53.64 22.05
N ALA A 90 29.45 -54.09 22.48
CA ALA A 90 28.21 -53.32 22.52
C ALA A 90 28.34 -52.01 23.31
N LYS A 91 29.04 -52.04 24.45
CA LYS A 91 29.38 -50.84 25.22
C LYS A 91 30.19 -49.81 24.43
N LYS A 92 31.13 -50.25 23.57
CA LYS A 92 31.90 -49.33 22.69
C LYS A 92 31.04 -48.74 21.56
N GLY A 93 30.03 -49.49 21.12
CA GLY A 93 29.05 -49.06 20.13
C GLY A 93 27.86 -48.27 20.68
N TYR A 94 27.81 -48.02 21.99
CA TYR A 94 26.68 -47.38 22.68
C TYR A 94 25.33 -48.09 22.50
N TYR A 95 25.33 -49.42 22.45
CA TYR A 95 24.10 -50.23 22.45
C TYR A 95 24.12 -51.34 23.51
N ASN A 96 22.94 -51.81 23.93
CA ASN A 96 22.80 -52.81 25.01
C ASN A 96 22.13 -54.13 24.55
N ALA A 97 21.59 -54.16 23.33
CA ALA A 97 20.91 -55.32 22.74
C ALA A 97 21.22 -55.43 21.23
N PRO A 98 21.04 -56.61 20.62
CA PRO A 98 21.08 -56.76 19.16
C PRO A 98 20.01 -55.90 18.48
N TYR A 99 20.22 -55.54 17.21
CA TYR A 99 19.20 -54.90 16.38
C TYR A 99 17.94 -55.76 16.30
N THR A 100 18.14 -57.05 16.05
CA THR A 100 17.08 -58.06 16.09
C THR A 100 17.65 -59.46 16.32
N VAL A 101 16.80 -60.37 16.79
CA VAL A 101 17.12 -61.79 17.02
C VAL A 101 16.15 -62.66 16.23
N ILE A 102 16.65 -63.32 15.19
CA ILE A 102 15.90 -64.24 14.32
C ILE A 102 16.02 -65.67 14.86
N LYS A 103 14.89 -66.33 15.07
CA LYS A 103 14.83 -67.76 15.41
C LYS A 103 15.08 -68.61 14.16
N GLY A 104 16.18 -69.37 14.15
CA GLY A 104 16.65 -70.07 12.95
C GLY A 104 15.77 -71.26 12.49
N LYS A 105 14.88 -71.77 13.34
CA LYS A 105 13.97 -72.89 13.05
C LYS A 105 12.49 -72.49 13.02
N SER A 106 12.18 -71.19 13.00
CA SER A 106 10.79 -70.71 12.93
C SER A 106 10.17 -71.02 11.56
N ALA A 107 8.91 -71.45 11.52
CA ALA A 107 8.17 -71.60 10.27
C ALA A 107 8.01 -70.24 9.55
N ASP A 108 7.75 -69.18 10.33
CA ASP A 108 7.58 -67.80 9.83
C ASP A 108 8.88 -66.99 9.86
N ARG A 109 10.02 -67.64 9.55
CA ARG A 109 11.33 -66.98 9.64
C ARG A 109 11.46 -65.83 8.63
N ARG A 110 11.45 -64.58 9.12
CA ARG A 110 11.77 -63.39 8.33
C ARG A 110 13.28 -63.30 8.09
N ASN A 111 13.70 -63.56 6.86
CA ASN A 111 15.12 -63.58 6.47
C ASN A 111 15.63 -62.22 6.01
N LEU A 112 14.76 -61.35 5.49
CA LEU A 112 15.11 -59.99 5.11
C LEU A 112 14.85 -59.05 6.29
N VAL A 113 15.88 -58.33 6.74
CA VAL A 113 15.81 -57.35 7.82
C VAL A 113 16.09 -55.99 7.23
N ASP A 114 15.11 -55.09 7.27
CA ASP A 114 15.35 -53.67 7.03
C ASP A 114 16.12 -53.11 8.23
N TYR A 115 17.34 -52.65 7.99
CA TYR A 115 18.28 -52.22 9.02
C TYR A 115 18.52 -50.72 8.89
N THR A 116 17.92 -49.96 9.80
CA THR A 116 18.07 -48.50 9.88
C THR A 116 18.61 -48.15 11.26
N VAL A 117 19.72 -47.42 11.33
CA VAL A 117 20.29 -46.90 12.58
C VAL A 117 20.61 -45.41 12.45
N ARG A 118 20.34 -44.67 13.53
CA ARG A 118 20.69 -43.25 13.66
C ARG A 118 21.79 -43.13 14.69
N ILE A 119 22.91 -42.51 14.32
CA ILE A 119 24.06 -42.29 15.20
C ILE A 119 24.53 -40.84 15.10
N PRO A 120 25.10 -40.26 16.16
CA PRO A 120 25.77 -38.97 16.06
C PRO A 120 26.86 -39.02 15.00
N TYR A 121 26.86 -38.05 14.09
CA TYR A 121 27.88 -37.92 13.06
C TYR A 121 29.22 -37.51 13.70
N GLU A 122 30.30 -38.11 13.22
CA GLU A 122 31.67 -37.73 13.55
C GLU A 122 32.42 -37.54 12.22
N GLU A 123 33.30 -36.55 12.09
CA GLU A 123 33.92 -36.17 10.81
C GLU A 123 34.56 -37.34 10.04
N TRP A 124 35.17 -38.28 10.75
CA TRP A 124 35.80 -39.45 10.15
C TRP A 124 34.82 -40.39 9.42
N MET A 125 33.51 -40.30 9.72
CA MET A 125 32.48 -41.12 9.08
C MET A 125 32.25 -40.76 7.61
N SER A 126 32.65 -39.56 7.17
CA SER A 126 32.63 -39.17 5.75
C SER A 126 33.53 -40.02 4.85
N GLN A 127 34.55 -40.65 5.44
CA GLN A 127 35.53 -41.49 4.76
C GLN A 127 35.46 -42.94 5.25
N ALA A 128 34.36 -43.33 5.88
CA ALA A 128 34.24 -44.66 6.47
C ALA A 128 33.81 -45.71 5.46
N ASP A 129 34.40 -46.89 5.58
CA ASP A 129 33.91 -48.12 4.98
C ASP A 129 33.16 -48.95 6.03
N MET A 130 32.43 -49.98 5.59
CA MET A 130 31.70 -50.88 6.48
C MET A 130 32.14 -52.34 6.38
N TRP A 131 32.37 -52.96 7.53
CA TRP A 131 32.53 -54.42 7.67
C TRP A 131 31.31 -55.05 8.30
N ILE A 132 30.92 -56.23 7.79
CA ILE A 132 30.02 -57.13 8.53
C ILE A 132 30.83 -58.19 9.26
N LEU A 133 31.02 -58.03 10.56
CA LEU A 133 31.73 -58.99 11.39
C LEU A 133 30.82 -60.17 11.76
N GLN A 134 31.21 -61.38 11.35
CA GLN A 134 30.58 -62.61 11.81
C GLN A 134 31.36 -63.21 12.99
N GLU A 135 30.66 -63.47 14.08
CA GLU A 135 31.27 -64.12 15.25
C GLU A 135 31.77 -65.54 14.94
N GLY A 136 33.01 -65.84 15.34
CA GLY A 136 33.62 -67.17 15.24
C GLY A 136 34.46 -67.43 13.99
N ARG A 137 34.57 -66.47 13.06
CA ARG A 137 35.52 -66.51 11.93
C ARG A 137 36.73 -65.63 12.21
N LYS A 138 37.93 -66.10 11.83
CA LYS A 138 39.19 -65.33 11.91
C LYS A 138 39.33 -64.29 10.79
N LYS A 139 38.52 -64.38 9.74
CA LYS A 139 38.52 -63.44 8.62
C LYS A 139 37.38 -62.44 8.81
N TYR A 140 37.72 -61.16 8.79
CA TYR A 140 36.76 -60.06 8.77
C TYR A 140 35.80 -60.29 7.58
N GLY A 141 34.49 -60.23 7.84
CA GLY A 141 33.47 -60.54 6.85
C GLY A 141 33.33 -59.45 5.80
N CYS A 142 32.37 -59.63 4.89
CA CYS A 142 32.08 -58.79 3.73
C CYS A 142 32.40 -57.30 3.97
N LEU A 143 33.38 -56.78 3.23
CA LEU A 143 33.74 -55.37 3.14
C LEU A 143 32.80 -54.71 2.13
N LEU A 144 32.28 -53.55 2.49
CA LEU A 144 31.36 -52.76 1.70
C LEU A 144 31.84 -51.32 1.64
N ASP A 145 32.02 -50.82 0.42
CA ASP A 145 32.24 -49.41 0.16
C ASP A 145 30.93 -48.66 0.39
N LEU A 146 30.97 -47.60 1.20
CA LEU A 146 29.80 -46.75 1.46
C LEU A 146 29.69 -45.65 0.40
N PRO A 147 28.47 -45.28 -0.04
CA PRO A 147 28.30 -44.11 -0.89
C PRO A 147 28.56 -42.81 -0.13
N GLU A 148 28.69 -41.72 -0.88
CA GLU A 148 28.71 -40.37 -0.32
C GLU A 148 27.46 -40.09 0.51
N ILE A 149 27.66 -39.35 1.61
CA ILE A 149 26.60 -38.97 2.54
C ILE A 149 25.72 -37.91 1.86
N GLN A 150 24.41 -38.18 1.78
CA GLN A 150 23.43 -37.20 1.32
C GLN A 150 23.10 -36.24 2.47
N VAL A 151 23.48 -34.97 2.35
CA VAL A 151 23.17 -33.93 3.35
C VAL A 151 21.76 -33.40 3.09
N ILE A 152 20.91 -33.45 4.12
CA ILE A 152 19.57 -32.87 4.08
C ILE A 152 19.66 -31.50 4.77
N GLU A 153 19.61 -30.44 3.98
CA GLU A 153 19.58 -29.08 4.51
C GLU A 153 18.20 -28.79 5.12
N PRO A 154 18.14 -28.12 6.30
CA PRO A 154 16.87 -27.71 6.88
C PRO A 154 16.22 -26.67 5.96
N VAL A 155 14.99 -26.94 5.53
CA VAL A 155 14.14 -25.96 4.84
C VAL A 155 13.78 -24.87 5.85
N VAL A 156 14.43 -23.71 5.76
CA VAL A 156 14.00 -22.51 6.48
C VAL A 156 12.74 -22.01 5.78
N VAL A 157 11.57 -22.26 6.37
CA VAL A 157 10.34 -21.58 5.97
C VAL A 157 10.47 -20.15 6.49
N VAL A 158 10.83 -19.22 5.61
CA VAL A 158 10.71 -17.80 5.89
C VAL A 158 9.22 -17.50 5.88
N GLU A 159 8.62 -17.32 7.06
CA GLU A 159 7.28 -16.75 7.14
C GLU A 159 7.38 -15.31 6.61
N GLU A 160 6.89 -15.06 5.40
CA GLU A 160 6.76 -13.70 4.86
C GLU A 160 5.88 -12.89 5.83
N GLU A 161 6.38 -11.75 6.31
CA GLU A 161 5.59 -10.86 7.15
C GLU A 161 4.32 -10.45 6.38
N PRO A 162 3.13 -10.51 7.01
CA PRO A 162 1.90 -10.14 6.33
C PRO A 162 1.94 -8.66 5.94
N LEU A 163 1.44 -8.34 4.74
CA LEU A 163 1.33 -6.96 4.28
C LEU A 163 0.54 -6.09 5.28
N PRO A 164 0.88 -4.80 5.42
CA PRO A 164 0.15 -3.87 6.28
C PRO A 164 -1.35 -3.88 5.98
N GLN A 165 -2.18 -4.01 7.01
CA GLN A 165 -3.62 -4.10 6.84
C GLN A 165 -4.28 -2.72 6.78
N LYS A 166 -5.23 -2.57 5.86
CA LYS A 166 -6.09 -1.40 5.76
C LYS A 166 -6.77 -1.11 7.11
N GLY A 167 -6.81 0.16 7.50
CA GLY A 167 -7.37 0.63 8.76
C GLY A 167 -6.41 0.56 9.96
N SER A 168 -5.17 0.11 9.75
CA SER A 168 -4.09 0.17 10.74
C SER A 168 -2.95 1.06 10.24
N ILE A 169 -2.23 1.69 11.18
CA ILE A 169 -1.08 2.53 10.86
C ILE A 169 -0.04 1.70 10.09
N CYS A 170 0.36 2.18 8.92
CA CYS A 170 1.42 1.56 8.14
C CYS A 170 2.79 2.11 8.55
N GLU A 171 3.36 1.57 9.62
CA GLU A 171 4.72 1.86 10.08
C GLU A 171 5.79 1.75 8.97
N PRO A 172 5.87 0.67 8.16
CA PRO A 172 6.88 0.60 7.10
C PRO A 172 6.69 1.71 6.06
N CYS A 173 5.44 2.09 5.78
CA CYS A 173 5.11 3.13 4.81
C CYS A 173 5.65 4.51 5.18
N MET A 174 5.89 4.81 6.47
CA MET A 174 6.44 6.09 6.91
C MET A 174 7.76 6.44 6.19
N SER A 175 8.57 5.41 5.90
CA SER A 175 9.82 5.54 5.17
C SER A 175 9.65 5.41 3.65
N MET A 176 8.61 4.68 3.21
CA MET A 176 8.41 4.35 1.79
C MET A 176 7.80 5.49 1.00
N VAL A 177 6.84 6.23 1.56
CA VAL A 177 6.13 7.30 0.85
C VAL A 177 6.99 8.55 0.65
N SER A 178 6.66 9.35 -0.35
CA SER A 178 7.28 10.63 -0.67
C SER A 178 6.40 11.77 -0.19
N TYR A 179 7.01 12.77 0.45
CA TYR A 179 6.38 14.07 0.69
C TYR A 179 7.12 15.12 -0.14
N LEU A 180 6.38 15.85 -0.96
CA LEU A 180 6.90 16.93 -1.77
C LEU A 180 6.88 18.24 -1.00
N THR A 181 7.94 19.03 -1.16
CA THR A 181 8.00 20.38 -0.63
C THR A 181 7.24 21.33 -1.56
N PRO A 182 6.26 22.10 -1.08
CA PRO A 182 5.58 23.10 -1.89
C PRO A 182 6.55 24.22 -2.28
N THR A 183 6.33 24.84 -3.44
CA THR A 183 7.07 26.03 -3.85
C THR A 183 6.73 27.20 -2.94
N GLU A 184 7.73 27.98 -2.54
CA GLU A 184 7.51 29.17 -1.71
C GLU A 184 6.66 30.21 -2.46
N GLU A 185 5.54 30.61 -1.86
CA GLU A 185 4.75 31.77 -2.29
C GLU A 185 5.11 32.96 -1.40
N PRO A 186 5.84 33.98 -1.89
CA PRO A 186 6.31 35.08 -1.05
C PRO A 186 5.18 35.98 -0.54
N LEU A 187 4.05 36.06 -1.27
CA LEU A 187 2.84 36.76 -0.86
C LEU A 187 1.60 36.03 -1.39
N LYS A 188 0.67 35.71 -0.48
CA LYS A 188 -0.62 35.08 -0.81
C LYS A 188 -1.57 36.15 -1.36
N VAL A 189 -1.61 36.32 -2.67
CA VAL A 189 -2.59 37.18 -3.35
C VAL A 189 -3.85 36.36 -3.66
N ARG A 190 -5.02 36.89 -3.33
CA ARG A 190 -6.31 36.25 -3.57
C ARG A 190 -7.30 37.26 -4.16
N SER A 191 -8.30 36.73 -4.86
CA SER A 191 -9.41 37.50 -5.39
C SER A 191 -10.72 36.76 -5.11
N GLU A 192 -11.71 37.46 -4.60
CA GLU A 192 -13.05 36.93 -4.35
C GLU A 192 -14.09 37.74 -5.11
N GLN A 193 -15.06 37.04 -5.71
CA GLN A 193 -16.14 37.67 -6.45
C GLN A 193 -17.50 37.34 -5.85
N ASN A 194 -18.28 38.39 -5.62
CA ASN A 194 -19.65 38.32 -5.13
C ASN A 194 -20.59 39.06 -6.08
N THR A 195 -21.70 38.42 -6.43
CA THR A 195 -22.81 39.09 -7.13
C THR A 195 -23.94 39.34 -6.14
N LEU A 196 -24.35 40.61 -6.03
CA LEU A 196 -25.45 41.04 -5.17
C LEU A 196 -26.63 41.54 -6.00
N TYR A 197 -27.82 41.06 -5.69
CA TYR A 197 -29.06 41.48 -6.36
C TYR A 197 -29.77 42.56 -5.54
N ILE A 198 -29.19 43.76 -5.55
CA ILE A 198 -29.69 44.88 -4.75
C ILE A 198 -30.96 45.48 -5.37
N GLU A 199 -32.01 45.54 -4.57
CA GLU A 199 -33.26 46.18 -4.91
C GLU A 199 -33.22 47.68 -4.61
N TYR A 200 -33.83 48.46 -5.50
CA TYR A 200 -33.93 49.92 -5.39
C TYR A 200 -35.39 50.34 -5.52
N ALA A 201 -35.74 51.49 -4.92
CA ALA A 201 -37.01 52.14 -5.22
C ALA A 201 -37.12 52.43 -6.73
N VAL A 202 -38.35 52.47 -7.26
CA VAL A 202 -38.58 52.72 -8.70
C VAL A 202 -37.93 54.05 -9.10
N GLY A 203 -37.09 54.02 -10.14
CA GLY A 203 -36.31 55.19 -10.60
C GLY A 203 -35.17 55.63 -9.66
N GLY A 204 -34.98 54.96 -8.52
CA GLY A 204 -33.98 55.26 -7.53
C GLY A 204 -32.61 54.64 -7.82
N THR A 205 -31.57 55.32 -7.33
CA THR A 205 -30.17 54.87 -7.37
C THR A 205 -29.54 54.76 -5.98
N GLU A 206 -30.23 55.24 -4.95
CA GLU A 206 -29.75 55.24 -3.56
C GLU A 206 -29.86 53.84 -2.96
N PHE A 207 -28.74 53.35 -2.43
CA PHE A 207 -28.68 52.09 -1.70
C PHE A 207 -29.32 52.22 -0.32
N LYS A 208 -30.18 51.27 0.04
CA LYS A 208 -30.83 51.18 1.36
C LYS A 208 -30.78 49.75 1.88
N ALA A 209 -30.09 49.54 2.99
CA ALA A 209 -29.86 48.21 3.57
C ALA A 209 -31.16 47.52 4.02
N ASP A 210 -32.13 48.30 4.50
CA ASP A 210 -33.44 47.86 5.00
C ASP A 210 -34.52 47.80 3.92
N PHE A 211 -34.18 48.12 2.67
CA PHE A 211 -35.14 48.08 1.57
C PHE A 211 -35.34 46.65 1.06
N LYS A 212 -36.55 46.11 1.27
CA LYS A 212 -36.96 44.78 0.80
C LYS A 212 -35.94 43.70 1.17
N ASN A 213 -35.41 42.95 0.19
CA ASN A 213 -34.51 41.83 0.42
C ASN A 213 -33.01 42.21 0.50
N ASN A 214 -32.68 43.51 0.52
CA ASN A 214 -31.29 43.96 0.56
C ASN A 214 -30.53 43.48 1.80
N SER A 215 -31.22 43.28 2.92
CA SER A 215 -30.63 42.75 4.14
C SER A 215 -30.09 41.32 3.95
N ALA A 216 -30.78 40.48 3.19
CA ALA A 216 -30.33 39.12 2.86
C ALA A 216 -29.14 39.14 1.88
N GLU A 217 -29.14 40.03 0.89
CA GLU A 217 -27.99 40.20 -0.01
C GLU A 217 -26.76 40.74 0.74
N LEU A 218 -26.96 41.66 1.69
CA LEU A 218 -25.89 42.13 2.58
C LEU A 218 -25.34 41.03 3.49
N GLN A 219 -26.18 40.09 3.93
CA GLN A 219 -25.72 38.97 4.74
C GLN A 219 -24.71 38.10 3.96
N LYS A 220 -24.97 37.84 2.66
CA LYS A 220 -24.01 37.15 1.78
C LYS A 220 -22.68 37.90 1.69
N LEU A 221 -22.74 39.22 1.53
CA LEU A 221 -21.52 40.04 1.50
C LEU A 221 -20.76 39.99 2.83
N LYS A 222 -21.46 40.02 3.97
CA LYS A 222 -20.85 39.93 5.31
C LYS A 222 -20.15 38.60 5.53
N GLU A 223 -20.74 37.50 5.08
CA GLU A 223 -20.12 36.16 5.17
C GLU A 223 -18.78 36.09 4.42
N THR A 224 -18.64 36.89 3.35
CA THR A 224 -17.39 37.04 2.60
C THR A 224 -16.44 38.04 3.26
N LEU A 225 -16.90 39.25 3.60
CA LEU A 225 -16.02 40.33 4.05
C LEU A 225 -15.60 40.20 5.52
N ASN A 226 -16.49 39.75 6.41
CA ASN A 226 -16.18 39.76 7.85
C ASN A 226 -14.91 38.96 8.19
N PRO A 227 -14.73 37.71 7.68
CA PRO A 227 -13.51 36.95 7.92
C PRO A 227 -12.24 37.61 7.38
N LEU A 228 -12.36 38.48 6.36
CA LEU A 228 -11.25 39.22 5.77
C LEU A 228 -10.94 40.52 6.53
N THR A 229 -11.91 41.05 7.27
CA THR A 229 -11.76 42.31 8.04
C THR A 229 -11.38 42.09 9.51
N GLU A 230 -11.34 40.83 9.96
CA GLU A 230 -10.94 40.46 11.30
C GLU A 230 -9.40 40.41 11.44
N GLY A 231 -8.86 41.17 12.39
CA GLY A 231 -7.44 41.17 12.69
C GLY A 231 -6.58 41.92 11.66
N ASP A 232 -5.32 41.52 11.54
CA ASP A 232 -4.30 42.17 10.71
C ASP A 232 -3.77 41.26 9.58
N LEU A 233 -4.48 40.17 9.30
CA LEU A 233 -4.05 39.15 8.34
C LEU A 233 -4.10 39.63 6.89
N VAL A 234 -5.09 40.46 6.58
CA VAL A 234 -5.45 40.81 5.21
C VAL A 234 -5.17 42.29 4.95
N THR A 235 -4.52 42.56 3.82
CA THR A 235 -4.40 43.90 3.25
C THR A 235 -5.19 43.97 1.95
N PHE A 236 -6.30 44.69 1.95
CA PHE A 236 -7.10 44.94 0.75
C PHE A 236 -6.32 45.81 -0.24
N LYS A 237 -6.30 45.41 -1.51
CA LYS A 237 -5.64 46.12 -2.61
C LYS A 237 -6.62 46.84 -3.50
N ALA A 238 -7.72 46.17 -3.84
CA ALA A 238 -8.78 46.75 -4.65
C ALA A 238 -10.14 46.13 -4.29
N ILE A 239 -11.18 46.95 -4.33
CA ILE A 239 -12.57 46.54 -4.20
C ILE A 239 -13.29 47.16 -5.39
N ASN A 240 -13.56 46.34 -6.39
CA ASN A 240 -14.17 46.74 -7.64
C ASN A 240 -15.67 46.51 -7.55
N VAL A 241 -16.46 47.59 -7.61
CA VAL A 241 -17.92 47.55 -7.60
C VAL A 241 -18.42 47.91 -8.99
N CYS A 242 -18.92 46.92 -9.72
CA CYS A 242 -19.46 47.08 -11.06
C CYS A 242 -21.00 47.04 -11.04
N GLY A 243 -21.63 48.09 -11.53
CA GLY A 243 -23.09 48.17 -11.67
C GLY A 243 -23.60 47.61 -12.98
N TYR A 244 -24.76 46.92 -12.91
CA TYR A 244 -25.48 46.41 -14.06
C TYR A 244 -26.93 46.92 -14.06
N ALA A 245 -27.47 47.09 -15.26
CA ALA A 245 -28.84 47.49 -15.50
C ALA A 245 -29.56 46.47 -16.39
N SER A 246 -30.89 46.43 -16.24
CA SER A 246 -31.76 45.79 -17.21
C SER A 246 -31.89 46.67 -18.47
N PRO A 247 -32.05 46.09 -19.67
CA PRO A 247 -32.33 46.84 -20.89
C PRO A 247 -33.79 47.34 -20.92
N ASP A 248 -34.04 48.40 -20.15
CA ASP A 248 -35.33 49.08 -19.98
C ASP A 248 -35.13 50.61 -19.99
N GLY A 249 -35.26 51.20 -21.17
CA GLY A 249 -34.88 52.59 -21.46
C GLY A 249 -33.54 52.69 -22.18
N SER A 250 -33.11 53.92 -22.49
CA SER A 250 -31.91 54.08 -23.33
C SER A 250 -30.64 53.59 -22.63
N ALA A 251 -29.72 53.02 -23.41
CA ALA A 251 -28.44 52.49 -22.96
C ALA A 251 -27.64 53.52 -22.14
N LYS A 252 -27.65 54.78 -22.58
CA LYS A 252 -27.01 55.89 -21.85
C LYS A 252 -27.64 56.13 -20.47
N THR A 253 -28.96 55.99 -20.36
CA THR A 253 -29.68 56.15 -19.09
C THR A 253 -29.39 54.97 -18.17
N ASN A 254 -29.41 53.76 -18.71
CA ASN A 254 -29.15 52.52 -17.99
C ASN A 254 -27.72 52.48 -17.46
N ASP A 255 -26.74 52.88 -18.27
CA ASP A 255 -25.35 53.04 -17.84
C ASP A 255 -25.21 54.04 -16.68
N ARG A 256 -25.83 55.23 -16.81
CA ARG A 256 -25.82 56.23 -15.72
C ARG A 256 -26.46 55.70 -14.44
N VAL A 257 -27.55 54.94 -14.54
CA VAL A 257 -28.24 54.35 -13.38
C VAL A 257 -27.37 53.26 -12.73
N ALA A 258 -26.74 52.39 -13.53
CA ALA A 258 -25.82 51.37 -13.08
C ALA A 258 -24.62 51.99 -12.32
N THR A 259 -23.98 53.01 -12.89
CA THR A 259 -22.89 53.76 -12.25
C THR A 259 -23.32 54.35 -10.92
N LYS A 260 -24.44 55.10 -10.88
CA LYS A 260 -24.91 55.74 -9.64
C LYS A 260 -25.27 54.75 -8.54
N ARG A 261 -25.77 53.57 -8.90
CA ARG A 261 -26.08 52.49 -7.95
C ARG A 261 -24.80 51.89 -7.38
N ALA A 262 -23.81 51.63 -8.22
CA ALA A 262 -22.51 51.17 -7.80
C ALA A 262 -21.80 52.21 -6.91
N ASP A 263 -21.86 53.50 -7.26
CA ASP A 263 -21.36 54.61 -6.43
C ASP A 263 -22.01 54.63 -5.06
N SER A 264 -23.35 54.56 -5.02
CA SER A 264 -24.11 54.57 -3.76
C SER A 264 -23.75 53.37 -2.88
N PHE A 265 -23.47 52.23 -3.48
CA PHE A 265 -23.05 51.04 -2.74
C PHE A 265 -21.59 51.14 -2.25
N ALA A 266 -20.68 51.71 -3.05
CA ALA A 266 -19.31 51.97 -2.63
C ALA A 266 -19.26 52.95 -1.44
N LEU A 267 -20.15 53.95 -1.39
CA LEU A 267 -20.30 54.82 -0.21
C LEU A 267 -20.73 54.04 1.04
N TYR A 268 -21.59 53.04 0.89
CA TYR A 268 -21.95 52.15 2.00
C TYR A 268 -20.75 51.32 2.47
N LEU A 269 -19.94 50.78 1.55
CA LEU A 269 -18.73 50.02 1.90
C LEU A 269 -17.72 50.91 2.64
N ARG A 270 -17.51 52.15 2.16
CA ARG A 270 -16.70 53.15 2.84
C ARG A 270 -17.20 53.42 4.26
N GLY A 271 -18.49 53.65 4.43
CA GLY A 271 -19.06 53.98 5.75
C GLY A 271 -19.08 52.82 6.73
N SER A 272 -19.37 51.61 6.25
CA SER A 272 -19.58 50.44 7.11
C SER A 272 -18.29 49.69 7.43
N TYR A 273 -17.39 49.59 6.45
CA TYR A 273 -16.12 48.86 6.57
C TYR A 273 -14.90 49.77 6.65
N HIS A 274 -15.08 51.10 6.58
CA HIS A 274 -14.00 52.09 6.66
C HIS A 274 -12.93 51.94 5.57
N PHE A 275 -13.28 51.36 4.42
CA PHE A 275 -12.35 51.23 3.31
C PHE A 275 -11.95 52.60 2.75
N PRO A 276 -10.65 52.83 2.46
CA PRO A 276 -10.20 54.09 1.89
C PRO A 276 -10.64 54.23 0.43
N ASP A 277 -10.89 55.47 0.00
CA ASP A 277 -11.30 55.77 -1.38
C ASP A 277 -10.26 55.26 -2.41
N SER A 278 -8.98 55.14 -2.04
CA SER A 278 -7.91 54.70 -2.92
C SER A 278 -8.00 53.24 -3.39
N ILE A 279 -8.79 52.41 -2.70
CA ILE A 279 -8.99 50.99 -3.08
C ILE A 279 -10.40 50.72 -3.63
N LEU A 280 -11.31 51.69 -3.55
CA LEU A 280 -12.69 51.52 -4.02
C LEU A 280 -12.80 51.97 -5.48
N ASN A 281 -12.98 51.01 -6.38
CA ASN A 281 -13.11 51.28 -7.82
C ASN A 281 -14.56 51.06 -8.24
N VAL A 282 -15.20 52.10 -8.78
CA VAL A 282 -16.58 52.01 -9.26
C VAL A 282 -16.61 52.01 -10.79
N THR A 283 -17.34 51.05 -11.36
CA THR A 283 -17.53 50.92 -12.80
C THR A 283 -18.98 50.58 -13.15
N SER A 284 -19.31 50.65 -14.43
CA SER A 284 -20.59 50.21 -14.98
C SER A 284 -20.35 49.33 -16.20
N ALA A 285 -21.09 48.22 -16.27
CA ALA A 285 -21.19 47.40 -17.47
C ALA A 285 -22.42 47.77 -18.32
N GLY A 286 -23.22 48.74 -17.89
CA GLY A 286 -24.46 49.13 -18.54
C GLY A 286 -25.48 48.00 -18.52
N GLU A 287 -26.07 47.70 -19.67
CA GLU A 287 -27.11 46.68 -19.81
C GLU A 287 -26.52 45.26 -19.83
N ASP A 288 -27.00 44.39 -18.93
CA ASP A 288 -26.50 43.02 -18.78
C ASP A 288 -27.09 42.05 -19.83
N TRP A 289 -26.73 42.27 -21.08
CA TRP A 289 -27.15 41.45 -22.21
C TRP A 289 -26.64 40.01 -22.11
N GLU A 290 -25.43 39.82 -21.57
CA GLU A 290 -24.80 38.50 -21.43
C GLU A 290 -25.60 37.61 -20.48
N SER A 291 -25.97 38.12 -19.31
CA SER A 291 -26.79 37.35 -18.36
C SER A 291 -28.20 37.08 -18.90
N LEU A 292 -28.77 38.01 -19.67
CA LEU A 292 -30.06 37.79 -20.30
C LEU A 292 -30.01 36.65 -21.33
N VAL A 293 -28.96 36.62 -22.17
CA VAL A 293 -28.74 35.52 -23.14
C VAL A 293 -28.63 34.18 -22.41
N LYS A 294 -27.77 34.11 -21.39
CA LYS A 294 -27.58 32.89 -20.60
C LYS A 294 -28.87 32.37 -19.98
N MET A 295 -29.67 33.23 -19.36
CA MET A 295 -30.95 32.83 -18.76
C MET A 295 -31.97 32.36 -19.79
N LEU A 296 -32.02 32.99 -20.98
CA LEU A 296 -32.91 32.55 -22.06
C LEU A 296 -32.50 31.19 -22.64
N GLU A 297 -31.20 30.91 -22.73
CA GLU A 297 -30.67 29.61 -23.17
C GLU A 297 -30.89 28.49 -22.15
N GLU A 298 -30.83 28.80 -20.85
CA GLU A 298 -31.07 27.87 -19.75
C GLU A 298 -32.55 27.55 -19.58
N ASP A 299 -33.40 28.57 -19.44
CA ASP A 299 -34.82 28.41 -19.07
C ASP A 299 -35.71 28.06 -20.29
N LYS A 300 -35.27 28.43 -21.49
CA LYS A 300 -35.93 28.16 -22.78
C LYS A 300 -37.44 28.45 -22.79
N PRO A 301 -37.91 29.65 -22.37
CA PRO A 301 -39.32 30.01 -22.51
C PRO A 301 -39.78 30.00 -23.97
N VAL A 302 -41.09 29.96 -24.21
CA VAL A 302 -41.69 29.89 -25.56
C VAL A 302 -41.17 30.99 -26.51
N TYR A 303 -40.77 32.15 -25.98
CA TYR A 303 -40.23 33.27 -26.76
C TYR A 303 -38.69 33.30 -26.88
N ALA A 304 -37.97 32.34 -26.28
CA ALA A 304 -36.51 32.37 -26.16
C ALA A 304 -35.80 32.42 -27.51
N GLU A 305 -36.12 31.51 -28.43
CA GLU A 305 -35.47 31.46 -29.75
C GLU A 305 -35.59 32.78 -30.50
N LYS A 306 -36.79 33.38 -30.49
CA LYS A 306 -37.05 34.67 -31.12
C LYS A 306 -36.32 35.81 -30.42
N ALA A 307 -36.25 35.79 -29.08
CA ALA A 307 -35.52 36.80 -28.31
C ALA A 307 -34.01 36.74 -28.61
N LEU A 308 -33.44 35.54 -28.63
CA LEU A 308 -32.03 35.31 -28.95
C LEU A 308 -31.70 35.71 -30.40
N GLU A 309 -32.57 35.40 -31.37
CA GLU A 309 -32.42 35.85 -32.76
C GLU A 309 -32.34 37.39 -32.83
N ILE A 310 -33.21 38.09 -32.12
CA ILE A 310 -33.23 39.55 -32.06
C ILE A 310 -31.95 40.09 -31.41
N ILE A 311 -31.53 39.53 -30.27
CA ILE A 311 -30.33 39.98 -29.54
C ILE A 311 -29.08 39.80 -30.39
N ASN A 312 -28.94 38.67 -31.09
CA ASN A 312 -27.77 38.36 -31.93
C ASN A 312 -27.73 39.20 -33.21
N LYS A 313 -28.88 39.58 -33.76
CA LYS A 313 -28.96 40.32 -35.03
C LYS A 313 -28.54 41.77 -34.94
N TYR A 314 -28.83 42.44 -33.82
CA TYR A 314 -28.55 43.86 -33.64
C TYR A 314 -27.38 44.05 -32.67
N THR A 315 -26.45 44.96 -32.95
CA THR A 315 -25.34 45.26 -32.03
C THR A 315 -25.61 46.48 -31.16
N ASN A 316 -26.41 47.43 -31.66
CA ASN A 316 -26.81 48.61 -30.90
C ASN A 316 -27.83 48.25 -29.80
N PRO A 317 -27.55 48.53 -28.51
CA PRO A 317 -28.42 48.12 -27.41
C PRO A 317 -29.83 48.73 -27.45
N ASP A 318 -29.96 50.01 -27.79
CA ASP A 318 -31.27 50.68 -27.92
C ASP A 318 -32.11 50.03 -29.03
N VAL A 319 -31.45 49.63 -30.13
CA VAL A 319 -32.11 48.90 -31.22
C VAL A 319 -32.53 47.51 -30.78
N ARG A 320 -31.69 46.78 -30.01
CA ARG A 320 -32.04 45.47 -29.46
C ARG A 320 -33.30 45.54 -28.61
N GLU A 321 -33.34 46.46 -27.65
CA GLU A 321 -34.49 46.65 -26.76
C GLU A 321 -35.77 46.96 -27.56
N ALA A 322 -35.70 47.93 -28.49
CA ALA A 322 -36.84 48.30 -29.32
C ALA A 322 -37.36 47.12 -30.17
N ARG A 323 -36.44 46.27 -30.66
CA ARG A 323 -36.77 45.09 -31.46
C ARG A 323 -37.31 43.96 -30.60
N LEU A 324 -36.86 43.77 -29.36
CA LEU A 324 -37.46 42.83 -28.42
C LEU A 324 -38.90 43.25 -28.08
N LYS A 325 -39.10 44.53 -27.79
CA LYS A 325 -40.41 45.10 -27.44
C LYS A 325 -41.44 44.96 -28.57
N SER A 326 -41.03 45.24 -29.81
CA SER A 326 -41.91 45.12 -30.98
C SER A 326 -42.01 43.68 -31.53
N GLY A 327 -40.94 42.89 -31.42
CA GLY A 327 -40.81 41.58 -32.05
C GLY A 327 -41.41 40.43 -31.24
N LEU A 328 -41.36 40.46 -29.91
CA LEU A 328 -41.88 39.36 -29.08
C LEU A 328 -43.40 39.39 -28.87
N GLY A 329 -44.03 40.55 -29.08
CA GLY A 329 -45.42 40.80 -28.70
C GLY A 329 -45.55 41.17 -27.21
N ALA A 330 -46.62 41.91 -26.88
CA ALA A 330 -46.74 42.58 -25.58
C ALA A 330 -46.76 41.61 -24.38
N ALA A 331 -47.35 40.41 -24.53
CA ALA A 331 -47.42 39.42 -23.46
C ALA A 331 -46.05 38.81 -23.16
N SER A 332 -45.35 38.31 -24.19
CA SER A 332 -44.04 37.69 -24.06
C SER A 332 -42.96 38.67 -23.60
N TYR A 333 -42.96 39.89 -24.13
CA TYR A 333 -42.01 40.92 -23.68
C TYR A 333 -42.25 41.28 -22.20
N ARG A 334 -43.52 41.41 -21.77
CA ARG A 334 -43.84 41.66 -20.35
C ARG A 334 -43.46 40.49 -19.46
N ALA A 335 -43.66 39.25 -19.89
CA ALA A 335 -43.21 38.07 -19.17
C ALA A 335 -41.68 38.10 -18.96
N MET A 336 -40.93 38.32 -20.04
CA MET A 336 -39.46 38.45 -20.01
C MET A 336 -39.00 39.57 -19.07
N MET A 337 -39.63 40.74 -19.12
CA MET A 337 -39.32 41.85 -18.22
C MET A 337 -39.56 41.48 -16.75
N ASN A 338 -40.70 40.88 -16.43
CA ASN A 338 -41.05 40.58 -15.05
C ASN A 338 -40.17 39.47 -14.45
N GLU A 339 -39.77 38.51 -15.27
CA GLU A 339 -39.01 37.34 -14.85
C GLU A 339 -37.50 37.61 -14.78
N TYR A 340 -36.94 38.23 -15.82
CA TYR A 340 -35.48 38.34 -15.96
C TYR A 340 -34.91 39.69 -15.56
N TYR A 341 -35.58 40.81 -15.85
CA TYR A 341 -34.98 42.14 -15.65
C TYR A 341 -34.65 42.45 -14.19
N PRO A 342 -35.42 42.00 -13.17
CA PRO A 342 -35.00 42.14 -11.78
C PRO A 342 -33.64 41.52 -11.49
N ARG A 343 -33.31 40.38 -12.11
CA ARG A 343 -32.02 39.66 -11.94
C ARG A 343 -30.86 40.35 -12.68
N LEU A 344 -31.14 41.14 -13.71
CA LEU A 344 -30.12 41.90 -14.44
C LEU A 344 -29.67 43.16 -13.67
N ARG A 345 -30.47 43.63 -12.70
CA ARG A 345 -30.17 44.79 -11.85
C ARG A 345 -29.32 44.35 -10.67
N ARG A 346 -28.05 44.04 -10.94
CA ARG A 346 -27.12 43.51 -9.95
C ARG A 346 -25.90 44.40 -9.78
N LEU A 347 -25.20 44.20 -8.67
CA LEU A 347 -23.84 44.65 -8.46
C LEU A 347 -22.92 43.44 -8.50
N SER A 348 -21.81 43.54 -9.21
CA SER A 348 -20.69 42.61 -9.10
C SER A 348 -19.61 43.26 -8.26
N ILE A 349 -19.11 42.55 -7.25
CA ILE A 349 -18.06 43.00 -6.34
C ILE A 349 -16.89 42.04 -6.49
N ALA A 350 -15.72 42.56 -6.87
CA ALA A 350 -14.47 41.79 -6.88
C ALA A 350 -13.49 42.40 -5.87
N ILE A 351 -12.98 41.57 -4.97
CA ILE A 351 -12.13 41.99 -3.84
C ILE A 351 -10.76 41.36 -4.04
N ASP A 352 -9.76 42.19 -4.29
CA ASP A 352 -8.37 41.77 -4.41
C ASP A 352 -7.64 42.09 -3.11
N TYR A 353 -6.97 41.10 -2.54
CA TYR A 353 -6.31 41.24 -1.24
C TYR A 353 -5.05 40.37 -1.14
N GLU A 354 -4.17 40.80 -0.24
CA GLU A 354 -2.97 40.07 0.15
C GLU A 354 -3.13 39.56 1.57
N ILE A 355 -2.69 38.32 1.82
CA ILE A 355 -2.62 37.73 3.15
C ILE A 355 -1.15 37.68 3.56
N ARG A 356 -0.82 38.25 4.72
CA ARG A 356 0.54 38.15 5.27
C ARG A 356 0.88 36.70 5.61
N GLU A 357 2.18 36.42 5.73
CA GLU A 357 2.65 35.17 6.33
C GLU A 357 2.15 35.04 7.77
N VAL A 358 1.73 33.84 8.15
CA VAL A 358 1.25 33.54 9.50
C VAL A 358 2.23 32.70 10.29
N ARG A 359 2.26 32.89 11.60
CA ARG A 359 3.08 32.06 12.49
C ARG A 359 2.44 30.68 12.63
N ASN A 360 3.23 29.64 12.87
CA ASN A 360 2.72 28.27 13.04
C ASN A 360 1.61 28.14 14.10
N SER A 361 1.66 28.91 15.20
CA SER A 361 0.61 28.90 16.22
C SER A 361 -0.73 29.46 15.73
N GLU A 362 -0.67 30.50 14.89
CA GLU A 362 -1.83 31.12 14.25
C GLU A 362 -2.38 30.19 13.16
N ALA A 363 -1.49 29.60 12.35
CA ALA A 363 -1.83 28.60 11.34
C ALA A 363 -2.54 27.38 11.94
N ALA A 364 -2.13 26.93 13.13
CA ALA A 364 -2.77 25.80 13.83
C ALA A 364 -4.23 26.06 14.20
N THR A 365 -4.64 27.32 14.32
CA THR A 365 -6.05 27.70 14.50
C THR A 365 -6.74 27.87 13.15
N LEU A 366 -6.11 28.63 12.25
CA LEU A 366 -6.66 28.96 10.93
C LEU A 366 -6.95 27.72 10.07
N ILE A 367 -6.20 26.64 10.22
CA ILE A 367 -6.42 25.43 9.42
C ILE A 367 -7.82 24.82 9.64
N TYR A 368 -8.41 25.01 10.82
CA TYR A 368 -9.76 24.51 11.14
C TYR A 368 -10.85 25.57 11.00
N THR A 369 -10.52 26.86 11.10
CA THR A 369 -11.51 27.96 11.07
C THR A 369 -11.60 28.65 9.72
N ASN A 370 -10.46 28.88 9.05
CA ASN A 370 -10.38 29.52 7.74
C ASN A 370 -9.14 29.07 6.95
N PRO A 371 -9.08 27.80 6.51
CA PRO A 371 -7.88 27.23 5.87
C PRO A 371 -7.49 27.94 4.57
N LYS A 372 -8.41 28.64 3.91
CA LYS A 372 -8.13 29.43 2.70
C LYS A 372 -7.12 30.57 2.94
N MET A 373 -6.91 30.95 4.21
CA MET A 373 -5.91 31.95 4.61
C MET A 373 -4.48 31.42 4.62
N LEU A 374 -4.30 30.09 4.55
CA LEU A 374 -3.01 29.43 4.64
C LEU A 374 -2.55 28.99 3.26
N ASN A 375 -1.25 29.11 2.99
CA ASN A 375 -0.61 28.39 1.90
C ASN A 375 -0.22 26.96 2.35
N LEU A 376 0.16 26.12 1.38
CA LEU A 376 0.54 24.73 1.66
C LEU A 376 1.71 24.61 2.66
N GLN A 377 2.68 25.52 2.60
CA GLN A 377 3.83 25.52 3.50
C GLN A 377 3.41 25.76 4.96
N GLU A 378 2.54 26.74 5.18
CA GLU A 378 1.98 27.05 6.50
C GLU A 378 1.14 25.88 7.02
N MET A 379 0.30 25.27 6.17
CA MET A 379 -0.48 24.08 6.52
C MET A 379 0.43 22.90 6.91
N TYR A 380 1.47 22.60 6.14
CA TYR A 380 2.41 21.53 6.47
C TYR A 380 3.30 21.88 7.67
N GLY A 381 3.50 23.18 7.94
CA GLY A 381 4.07 23.65 9.20
C GLY A 381 3.24 23.20 10.41
N VAL A 382 1.91 23.20 10.30
CA VAL A 382 1.01 22.69 11.34
C VAL A 382 1.13 21.17 11.50
N ALA A 383 1.28 20.42 10.40
CA ALA A 383 1.40 18.95 10.45
C ALA A 383 2.57 18.49 11.34
N LYS A 384 3.65 19.28 11.44
CA LYS A 384 4.82 19.00 12.28
C LYS A 384 4.51 18.97 13.78
N ASN A 385 3.35 19.46 14.21
CA ASN A 385 2.89 19.36 15.60
C ASN A 385 2.31 17.98 15.95
N PHE A 386 2.10 17.12 14.95
CA PHE A 386 1.48 15.81 15.10
C PHE A 386 2.43 14.70 14.68
N GLN A 387 2.27 13.51 15.29
CA GLN A 387 3.04 12.34 14.89
C GLN A 387 2.47 11.76 13.58
N PRO A 388 3.31 11.35 12.61
CA PRO A 388 2.84 10.61 11.44
C PRO A 388 1.99 9.40 11.83
N GLY A 389 0.89 9.17 11.09
CA GLY A 389 -0.05 8.08 11.38
C GLY A 389 -1.15 8.42 12.38
N THR A 390 -1.12 9.61 13.00
CA THR A 390 -2.25 10.12 13.79
C THR A 390 -3.35 10.69 12.88
N LYS A 391 -4.58 10.76 13.42
CA LYS A 391 -5.72 11.33 12.69
C LYS A 391 -5.48 12.80 12.35
N GLU A 392 -4.96 13.56 13.30
CA GLU A 392 -4.69 14.99 13.18
C GLU A 392 -3.63 15.26 12.11
N TYR A 393 -2.57 14.44 12.08
CA TYR A 393 -1.55 14.53 11.03
C TYR A 393 -2.16 14.36 9.64
N LYS A 394 -2.97 13.31 9.45
CA LYS A 394 -3.67 13.04 8.19
C LYS A 394 -4.62 14.18 7.80
N GLU A 395 -5.41 14.66 8.75
CA GLU A 395 -6.43 15.69 8.55
C GLU A 395 -5.84 17.00 8.01
N VAL A 396 -4.66 17.41 8.49
CA VAL A 396 -3.94 18.59 7.97
C VAL A 396 -3.71 18.49 6.45
N TYR A 397 -3.25 17.33 5.97
CA TYR A 397 -3.01 17.14 4.54
C TYR A 397 -4.31 17.00 3.73
N GLU A 398 -5.37 16.40 4.31
CA GLU A 398 -6.69 16.35 3.66
C GLU A 398 -7.30 17.75 3.51
N ILE A 399 -7.15 18.61 4.52
CA ILE A 399 -7.58 20.01 4.46
C ILE A 399 -6.79 20.74 3.35
N ALA A 400 -5.47 20.50 3.26
CA ALA A 400 -4.65 21.07 2.20
C ALA A 400 -5.15 20.66 0.81
N ALA A 401 -5.33 19.36 0.55
CA ALA A 401 -5.85 18.87 -0.73
C ALA A 401 -7.31 19.29 -1.01
N THR A 402 -8.09 19.65 0.00
CA THR A 402 -9.45 20.18 -0.17
C THR A 402 -9.42 21.65 -0.60
N ASN A 403 -8.52 22.45 -0.02
CA ASN A 403 -8.37 23.87 -0.38
C ASN A 403 -7.55 24.08 -1.66
N TYR A 404 -6.72 23.09 -2.03
CA TYR A 404 -5.89 23.09 -3.22
C TYR A 404 -6.13 21.85 -4.10
N PRO A 405 -7.37 21.64 -4.62
CA PRO A 405 -7.76 20.38 -5.25
C PRO A 405 -7.01 20.08 -6.55
N ALA A 406 -6.54 21.10 -7.25
CA ALA A 406 -5.76 20.96 -8.49
C ALA A 406 -4.24 20.96 -8.25
N ASP A 407 -3.78 21.18 -7.02
CA ASP A 407 -2.35 21.24 -6.72
C ASP A 407 -1.77 19.82 -6.57
N ILE A 408 -0.69 19.56 -7.30
CA ILE A 408 -0.10 18.24 -7.39
C ILE A 408 0.58 17.85 -6.06
N VAL A 409 1.24 18.80 -5.40
CA VAL A 409 1.91 18.60 -4.11
C VAL A 409 0.88 18.31 -3.02
N ALA A 410 -0.24 19.03 -3.01
CA ALA A 410 -1.34 18.83 -2.07
C ALA A 410 -1.92 17.41 -2.15
N ASN A 411 -2.24 16.94 -3.36
CA ASN A 411 -2.81 15.61 -3.56
C ASN A 411 -1.79 14.50 -3.25
N ILE A 412 -0.53 14.61 -3.68
CA ILE A 412 0.51 13.60 -3.39
C ILE A 412 0.76 13.50 -1.88
N ASN A 413 0.88 14.63 -1.19
CA ASN A 413 1.15 14.62 0.25
C ASN A 413 -0.06 14.14 1.06
N ALA A 414 -1.29 14.45 0.64
CA ALA A 414 -2.50 13.89 1.22
C ALA A 414 -2.58 12.38 1.04
N ALA A 415 -2.20 11.87 -0.14
CA ALA A 415 -2.09 10.42 -0.34
C ALA A 415 -1.06 9.80 0.61
N SER A 416 0.14 10.37 0.73
CA SER A 416 1.17 9.90 1.67
C SER A 416 0.68 9.81 3.10
N ALA A 417 -0.01 10.85 3.59
CA ALA A 417 -0.53 10.86 4.95
C ALA A 417 -1.63 9.82 5.17
N ASN A 418 -2.49 9.60 4.17
CA ASN A 418 -3.53 8.57 4.20
C ASN A 418 -2.94 7.15 4.13
N ILE A 419 -1.90 6.93 3.32
CA ILE A 419 -1.15 5.66 3.29
C ILE A 419 -0.58 5.35 4.67
N VAL A 420 0.12 6.30 5.30
CA VAL A 420 0.71 6.10 6.62
C VAL A 420 -0.36 5.84 7.68
N TYR A 421 -1.50 6.53 7.61
CA TYR A 421 -2.62 6.32 8.53
C TYR A 421 -3.34 4.96 8.33
N GLY A 422 -3.21 4.34 7.14
CA GLY A 422 -3.90 3.09 6.80
C GLY A 422 -5.19 3.27 5.99
N ASP A 423 -5.50 4.48 5.53
CA ASP A 423 -6.69 4.78 4.72
C ASP A 423 -6.34 4.75 3.22
N PHE A 424 -6.12 3.53 2.72
CA PHE A 424 -5.62 3.32 1.36
C PHE A 424 -6.63 3.76 0.28
N ASP A 425 -7.93 3.59 0.51
CA ASP A 425 -8.97 4.04 -0.42
C ASP A 425 -8.90 5.56 -0.64
N ARG A 426 -8.71 6.30 0.45
CA ARG A 426 -8.62 7.75 0.40
C ARG A 426 -7.33 8.19 -0.27
N ALA A 427 -6.23 7.49 -0.02
CA ALA A 427 -4.97 7.71 -0.72
C ALA A 427 -5.10 7.49 -2.24
N GLU A 428 -5.76 6.41 -2.69
CA GLU A 428 -6.02 6.15 -4.11
C GLU A 428 -6.83 7.29 -4.76
N GLN A 429 -7.86 7.80 -4.08
CA GLN A 429 -8.66 8.93 -4.59
C GLN A 429 -7.82 10.20 -4.84
N TYR A 430 -6.85 10.48 -3.97
CA TYR A 430 -5.95 11.60 -4.15
C TYR A 430 -4.94 11.34 -5.27
N MET A 431 -4.39 10.11 -5.35
CA MET A 431 -3.43 9.73 -6.39
C MET A 431 -4.05 9.70 -7.79
N GLU A 432 -5.31 9.31 -7.92
CA GLU A 432 -6.03 9.30 -9.21
C GLU A 432 -6.06 10.67 -9.87
N ARG A 433 -6.11 11.76 -9.09
CA ARG A 433 -6.10 13.14 -9.59
C ARG A 433 -4.76 13.56 -10.20
N VAL A 434 -3.69 12.85 -9.86
CA VAL A 434 -2.29 13.21 -10.17
C VAL A 434 -1.49 12.04 -10.76
N LYS A 435 -2.16 10.96 -11.19
CA LYS A 435 -1.52 9.73 -11.65
C LYS A 435 -0.58 9.90 -12.85
N ASP A 436 -0.81 10.94 -13.64
CA ASP A 436 -0.01 11.27 -14.83
C ASP A 436 1.23 12.11 -14.48
N ASP A 437 1.36 12.62 -13.25
CA ASP A 437 2.54 13.35 -12.81
C ASP A 437 3.65 12.39 -12.35
N PRO A 438 4.88 12.48 -12.89
CA PRO A 438 5.98 11.59 -12.51
C PRO A 438 6.33 11.56 -11.03
N ARG A 439 6.06 12.65 -10.29
CA ARG A 439 6.34 12.74 -8.85
C ARG A 439 5.40 11.88 -8.01
N ALA A 440 4.31 11.37 -8.61
CA ALA A 440 3.38 10.45 -7.96
C ALA A 440 3.87 8.98 -7.99
N TRP A 441 4.80 8.62 -8.88
CA TRP A 441 5.14 7.23 -9.17
C TRP A 441 5.61 6.42 -7.96
N ASN A 442 6.41 7.02 -7.07
CA ASN A 442 6.85 6.30 -5.86
C ASN A 442 5.65 5.90 -4.99
N ASN A 443 4.72 6.81 -4.73
CA ASN A 443 3.55 6.54 -3.92
C ASN A 443 2.53 5.60 -4.61
N LEU A 444 2.43 5.64 -5.94
CA LEU A 444 1.67 4.65 -6.71
C LEU A 444 2.25 3.24 -6.54
N GLY A 445 3.58 3.13 -6.50
CA GLY A 445 4.26 1.87 -6.19
C GLY A 445 3.95 1.36 -4.79
N VAL A 446 3.91 2.26 -3.79
CA VAL A 446 3.53 1.89 -2.40
C VAL A 446 2.10 1.38 -2.35
N LEU A 447 1.14 2.05 -2.99
CA LEU A 447 -0.25 1.60 -3.04
C LEU A 447 -0.40 0.25 -3.75
N ALA A 448 0.25 0.06 -4.90
CA ALA A 448 0.24 -1.23 -5.59
C ALA A 448 0.82 -2.36 -4.73
N TRP A 449 1.88 -2.08 -3.97
CA TRP A 449 2.47 -3.04 -3.05
C TRP A 449 1.51 -3.40 -1.90
N LEU A 450 0.84 -2.41 -1.32
CA LEU A 450 -0.17 -2.60 -0.27
C LEU A 450 -1.39 -3.38 -0.75
N SER A 451 -1.74 -3.28 -2.05
CA SER A 451 -2.80 -4.06 -2.69
C SER A 451 -2.38 -5.49 -3.04
N GLY A 452 -1.11 -5.86 -2.84
CA GLY A 452 -0.56 -7.17 -3.19
C GLY A 452 -0.09 -7.31 -4.65
N ASP A 453 -0.23 -6.26 -5.45
CA ASP A 453 0.14 -6.23 -6.86
C ASP A 453 1.65 -5.96 -7.05
N THR A 454 2.46 -6.94 -6.63
CA THR A 454 3.92 -6.87 -6.56
C THR A 454 4.57 -6.48 -7.89
N GLU A 455 4.06 -6.98 -9.02
CA GLU A 455 4.63 -6.64 -10.34
C GLU A 455 4.32 -5.19 -10.74
N ILE A 456 3.10 -4.71 -10.48
CA ILE A 456 2.72 -3.31 -10.72
C ILE A 456 3.54 -2.38 -9.83
N ALA A 457 3.74 -2.76 -8.56
CA ALA A 457 4.58 -2.00 -7.64
C ALA A 457 6.02 -1.87 -8.14
N LYS A 458 6.65 -2.97 -8.62
CA LYS A 458 7.98 -2.94 -9.23
C LYS A 458 8.04 -2.02 -10.43
N GLU A 459 7.04 -2.04 -11.31
CA GLU A 459 6.98 -1.15 -12.47
C GLU A 459 6.97 0.32 -12.05
N TRP A 460 6.12 0.68 -11.08
CA TRP A 460 6.05 2.04 -10.56
C TRP A 460 7.34 2.49 -9.88
N PHE A 461 7.92 1.67 -9.01
CA PHE A 461 9.20 2.01 -8.39
C PHE A 461 10.33 2.12 -9.42
N THR A 462 10.33 1.27 -10.46
CA THR A 462 11.31 1.38 -11.55
C THR A 462 11.16 2.70 -12.30
N LYS A 463 9.93 3.15 -12.58
CA LYS A 463 9.69 4.49 -13.15
C LYS A 463 10.17 5.59 -12.19
N ALA A 464 9.87 5.45 -10.90
CA ALA A 464 10.24 6.41 -9.87
C ALA A 464 11.77 6.60 -9.71
N LEU A 465 12.59 5.65 -10.16
CA LEU A 465 14.06 5.80 -10.16
C LEU A 465 14.54 7.04 -10.93
N THR A 466 13.78 7.55 -11.89
CA THR A 466 14.16 8.76 -12.65
C THR A 466 13.85 10.06 -11.91
N ILE A 467 13.04 9.99 -10.84
CA ILE A 467 12.59 11.15 -10.05
C ILE A 467 13.20 11.14 -8.65
N GLU A 468 13.16 9.99 -7.96
CA GLU A 468 13.66 9.79 -6.60
C GLU A 468 14.47 8.46 -6.51
N PRO A 469 15.68 8.40 -7.09
CA PRO A 469 16.44 7.16 -7.25
C PRO A 469 16.70 6.41 -5.94
N ASP A 470 17.12 7.10 -4.89
CA ASP A 470 17.48 6.46 -3.63
C ASP A 470 16.26 5.84 -2.94
N LYS A 471 15.16 6.60 -2.82
CA LYS A 471 13.91 6.14 -2.19
C LYS A 471 13.25 5.00 -2.98
N ALA A 472 13.20 5.12 -4.31
CA ALA A 472 12.66 4.08 -5.16
C ALA A 472 13.50 2.79 -5.07
N GLN A 473 14.83 2.90 -5.01
CA GLN A 473 15.72 1.76 -4.85
C GLN A 473 15.56 1.09 -3.47
N GLU A 474 15.38 1.86 -2.40
CA GLU A 474 15.06 1.34 -1.08
C GLU A 474 13.73 0.57 -1.08
N ASN A 475 12.69 1.12 -1.71
CA ASN A 475 11.39 0.47 -1.82
C ASN A 475 11.46 -0.84 -2.62
N LEU A 476 12.20 -0.87 -3.73
CA LEU A 476 12.46 -2.10 -4.49
C LEU A 476 13.17 -3.18 -3.66
N ASN A 477 14.03 -2.79 -2.72
CA ASN A 477 14.72 -3.73 -1.85
C ASN A 477 13.84 -4.26 -0.72
N LYS A 478 12.85 -3.48 -0.25
CA LYS A 478 11.88 -3.90 0.79
C LYS A 478 10.84 -4.91 0.29
N MET A 479 10.69 -5.06 -1.02
CA MET A 479 9.77 -6.03 -1.64
C MET A 479 10.40 -7.41 -1.92
N LYS A 480 11.69 -7.60 -1.60
CA LYS A 480 12.41 -8.87 -1.73
C LYS A 480 12.37 -9.62 -0.42
#